data_AF-A0AAV8ER26-F1
#
_entry.id   AF-A0AAV8ER26-F1
#
_cell.length_a   1.000
_cell.length_b   1.000
_cell.length_c   1.000
_cell.angle_alpha   90.00
_cell.angle_beta   90.00
_cell.angle_gamma   90.00
#
_symmetry.space_group_name_H-M   'P 1'
#
loop_
_entity.id
_entity.type
_entity.pdbx_description
1 polymer ?
#
loop_
_entity_poly.entity_id
_entity_poly.type
_entity_poly.pdbx_seq_one_letter_code
_entity_poly.pdbx_strand_id
1 'polypeptide(L)'
;MASSLFLLLLLFPLTTTSTPSHQTLISTPLQDYPTLTPLLEQTLTYTSDPSSLHLPISHHDSLQFSSNLTSSSLLLLRLNRDTSRVSSLHSLLGLPRHTNRSFVSPIVSGLSYGSGEYFTRIGIGTPPTQSLFVLDTGSDVVWVQCAPCRQCYNQTGRIFNPRKSRSYRSVPCTAPLCHRLDLPGCDKRRQKCLYEVSYGDGSVTTGELSTETLTFSGGARIGRVVVGCGHDNEGLFVAAAGLVGLGRGSLSFPSQLAHRYGRQFSYCLVDRTSSGAPPKPSSIVFGSGSVSAGIAFTAMVRNPKLATFYYVQLIGISIGGAPVSGFAESDLRLNRKTGRGGVIVDSGTSVTRLAHGVYVAVRDAFRAGTAGLKRTAGGFSLFDTCYDLSAHSEVKVPTLAMHFAGGAVVALPPENYLIPVDTQGTFCFAFAGTDSGVSIIGNIQQQGFRVVFDADRERIGFVPRGC
;
A
#
# COMPACT_ATOMS: atom_id res chain seq x y z
N MET A 1 -4.98 68.33 42.67
CA MET A 1 -4.78 67.55 41.43
C MET A 1 -4.05 66.28 41.83
N ALA A 2 -4.57 65.09 41.51
CA ALA A 2 -3.92 63.82 41.83
C ALA A 2 -3.37 63.20 40.54
N SER A 3 -2.15 62.65 40.60
CA SER A 3 -1.49 62.03 39.45
C SER A 3 -1.46 60.51 39.65
N SER A 4 -2.07 59.76 38.73
CA SER A 4 -2.08 58.30 38.74
C SER A 4 -1.09 57.76 37.71
N LEU A 5 0.03 57.21 38.18
CA LEU A 5 0.94 56.44 37.33
C LEU A 5 0.28 55.12 36.94
N PHE A 6 0.06 54.90 35.64
CA PHE A 6 -0.36 53.61 35.11
C PHE A 6 0.87 52.77 34.76
N LEU A 7 1.10 51.69 35.52
CA LEU A 7 2.25 50.79 35.29
C LEU A 7 1.88 49.74 34.23
N LEU A 8 2.48 49.85 33.04
CA LEU A 8 2.20 48.94 31.93
C LEU A 8 2.97 47.62 32.08
N LEU A 9 2.30 46.59 32.59
CA LEU A 9 2.86 45.24 32.73
C LEU A 9 2.95 44.53 31.36
N LEU A 10 4.14 44.55 30.77
CA LEU A 10 4.47 43.81 29.55
C LEU A 10 4.55 42.29 29.85
N LEU A 11 3.43 41.60 29.66
CA LEU A 11 3.36 40.14 29.66
C LEU A 11 4.04 39.57 28.42
N PHE A 12 5.35 39.32 28.50
CA PHE A 12 6.04 38.48 27.54
C PHE A 12 5.49 37.05 27.62
N PRO A 13 5.09 36.43 26.49
CA PRO A 13 4.68 35.03 26.49
C PRO A 13 5.90 34.16 26.78
N LEU A 14 5.86 33.35 27.85
CA LEU A 14 6.87 32.32 28.07
C LEU A 14 6.72 31.26 26.97
N THR A 15 7.55 31.35 25.94
CA THR A 15 7.72 30.28 24.96
C THR A 15 8.40 29.10 25.67
N THR A 16 7.59 28.18 26.20
CA THR A 16 8.08 26.92 26.75
C THR A 16 8.77 26.13 25.64
N THR A 17 10.10 26.16 25.62
CA THR A 17 10.92 25.38 24.68
C THR A 17 10.83 23.90 25.04
N SER A 18 9.74 23.26 24.58
CA SER A 18 9.57 21.82 24.68
C SER A 18 10.76 21.13 24.02
N THR A 19 11.51 20.35 24.79
CA THR A 19 12.61 19.53 24.25
C THR A 19 12.08 18.64 23.12
N PRO A 20 12.70 18.66 21.91
CA PRO A 20 12.17 17.90 20.78
C PRO A 20 12.06 16.41 21.12
N SER A 21 10.89 15.83 20.85
CA SER A 21 10.60 14.43 21.17
C SER A 21 11.23 13.50 20.14
N HIS A 22 12.03 12.54 20.61
CA HIS A 22 12.84 11.62 19.79
C HIS A 22 12.43 10.15 19.97
N GLN A 23 12.78 9.33 18.99
CA GLN A 23 12.71 7.86 19.01
C GLN A 23 14.10 7.29 18.69
N THR A 24 14.37 6.05 19.07
CA THR A 24 15.58 5.32 18.66
C THR A 24 15.26 4.44 17.45
N LEU A 25 16.01 4.61 16.35
CA LEU A 25 16.07 3.66 15.24
C LEU A 25 17.17 2.63 15.53
N ILE A 26 16.88 1.35 15.31
CA ILE A 26 17.91 0.31 15.24
C ILE A 26 18.47 0.28 13.82
N SER A 27 19.75 0.62 13.69
CA SER A 27 20.46 0.70 12.41
C SER A 27 20.78 -0.69 11.88
N THR A 28 19.80 -1.30 11.20
CA THR A 28 19.97 -2.58 10.48
C THR A 28 20.08 -2.30 8.97
N PRO A 29 21.26 -2.38 8.35
CA PRO A 29 21.42 -2.25 6.90
C PRO A 29 20.61 -3.32 6.14
N LEU A 30 20.48 -3.16 4.82
CA LEU A 30 19.99 -4.27 4.00
C LEU A 30 20.98 -5.44 4.13
N GLN A 31 20.47 -6.66 4.17
CA GLN A 31 21.30 -7.87 4.07
C GLN A 31 21.36 -8.31 2.60
N ASP A 32 22.51 -8.78 2.16
CA ASP A 32 22.58 -9.62 0.96
C ASP A 32 22.21 -11.06 1.35
N TYR A 33 21.58 -11.80 0.44
CA TYR A 33 20.89 -13.07 0.73
C TYR A 33 21.78 -14.11 1.45
N PRO A 34 21.42 -14.56 2.68
CA PRO A 34 22.16 -15.60 3.38
C PRO A 34 22.05 -16.97 2.69
N THR A 35 23.15 -17.71 2.64
CA THR A 35 23.11 -19.16 2.39
C THR A 35 22.39 -19.87 3.53
N LEU A 36 21.24 -20.49 3.24
CA LEU A 36 20.39 -21.13 4.24
C LEU A 36 21.02 -22.40 4.84
N THR A 37 21.13 -22.42 6.16
CA THR A 37 21.04 -23.67 6.94
C THR A 37 19.55 -24.06 7.09
N PRO A 38 19.17 -25.34 6.91
CA PRO A 38 17.79 -25.76 7.03
C PRO A 38 17.36 -25.84 8.51
N LEU A 39 16.32 -25.08 8.87
CA LEU A 39 15.63 -25.22 10.16
C LEU A 39 14.55 -26.31 10.06
N LEU A 40 14.40 -27.10 11.13
CA LEU A 40 13.43 -28.19 11.20
C LEU A 40 11.97 -27.70 11.14
N GLU A 41 11.10 -28.56 10.62
CA GLU A 41 9.64 -28.35 10.63
C GLU A 41 9.11 -28.29 12.08
N GLN A 42 8.63 -27.13 12.52
CA GLN A 42 7.82 -27.02 13.74
C GLN A 42 6.32 -27.07 13.40
N THR A 43 5.65 -28.09 13.93
CA THR A 43 4.21 -28.32 13.78
C THR A 43 3.40 -27.42 14.73
N LEU A 44 2.98 -26.26 14.22
CA LEU A 44 2.08 -25.36 14.96
C LEU A 44 0.65 -25.92 15.03
N THR A 45 0.20 -26.23 16.25
CA THR A 45 -1.20 -26.57 16.54
C THR A 45 -2.03 -25.29 16.73
N TYR A 46 -3.20 -25.23 16.10
CA TYR A 46 -4.12 -24.09 16.17
C TYR A 46 -5.43 -24.48 16.85
N THR A 47 -5.85 -23.69 17.83
CA THR A 47 -7.21 -23.71 18.38
C THR A 47 -8.13 -22.86 17.52
N SER A 48 -9.30 -23.39 17.18
CA SER A 48 -10.24 -22.74 16.26
C SER A 48 -11.35 -21.98 16.99
N ASP A 49 -11.38 -20.65 16.86
CA ASP A 49 -12.58 -19.86 17.08
C ASP A 49 -13.51 -19.98 15.84
N PRO A 50 -14.80 -20.34 15.99
CA PRO A 50 -15.73 -20.33 14.85
C PRO A 50 -16.04 -18.94 14.28
N SER A 51 -15.66 -17.85 14.95
CA SER A 51 -15.89 -16.46 14.51
C SER A 51 -14.73 -15.82 13.75
N SER A 52 -13.49 -16.30 13.95
CA SER A 52 -12.28 -15.72 13.36
C SER A 52 -11.22 -16.80 13.06
N LEU A 53 -10.54 -16.66 11.92
CA LEU A 53 -9.51 -17.61 11.49
C LEU A 53 -8.22 -16.88 11.11
N HIS A 54 -7.16 -17.21 11.82
CA HIS A 54 -5.81 -16.72 11.60
C HIS A 54 -4.93 -17.88 11.10
N LEU A 55 -4.16 -17.66 10.02
CA LEU A 55 -3.12 -18.59 9.58
C LEU A 55 -1.75 -17.89 9.65
N PRO A 56 -0.68 -18.62 10.02
CA PRO A 56 0.69 -18.13 9.96
C PRO A 56 1.17 -18.04 8.50
N ILE A 57 2.23 -17.28 8.27
CA ILE A 57 2.86 -17.16 6.94
C ILE A 57 4.38 -17.20 7.13
N SER A 58 5.02 -18.18 6.49
CA SER A 58 6.48 -18.31 6.46
C SER A 58 7.09 -17.36 5.42
N HIS A 59 8.32 -16.90 5.68
CA HIS A 59 9.07 -16.09 4.73
C HIS A 59 9.42 -16.89 3.45
N HIS A 60 9.51 -16.22 2.30
CA HIS A 60 9.63 -16.91 1.00
C HIS A 60 10.99 -17.59 0.81
N ASP A 61 12.04 -17.25 1.58
CA ASP A 61 13.38 -17.84 1.41
C ASP A 61 13.40 -19.37 1.58
N SER A 62 12.38 -19.94 2.24
CA SER A 62 12.09 -21.39 2.23
C SER A 62 11.83 -21.99 0.83
N LEU A 63 11.75 -21.17 -0.22
CA LEU A 63 11.54 -21.52 -1.62
C LEU A 63 12.54 -20.73 -2.49
N GLN A 64 13.62 -21.39 -2.90
CA GLN A 64 14.69 -20.84 -3.74
C GLN A 64 14.19 -20.29 -5.09
N PHE A 65 14.85 -19.26 -5.63
CA PHE A 65 15.46 -19.25 -7.00
C PHE A 65 16.22 -17.93 -7.26
N SER A 66 16.89 -17.81 -8.41
CA SER A 66 18.08 -16.97 -8.60
C SER A 66 17.87 -15.55 -9.17
N SER A 67 18.70 -14.61 -8.71
CA SER A 67 19.19 -13.48 -9.51
C SER A 67 20.55 -12.99 -8.98
N ASN A 68 21.42 -12.44 -9.85
CA ASN A 68 22.72 -11.87 -9.45
C ASN A 68 22.60 -10.39 -9.02
N LEU A 69 21.47 -10.01 -8.39
CA LEU A 69 21.17 -8.61 -8.05
C LEU A 69 21.34 -8.36 -6.55
N THR A 70 22.07 -7.30 -6.21
CA THR A 70 22.24 -6.86 -4.81
C THR A 70 20.95 -6.28 -4.23
N SER A 71 20.83 -6.27 -2.90
CA SER A 71 19.64 -5.72 -2.23
C SER A 71 19.36 -4.25 -2.56
N SER A 72 20.40 -3.45 -2.84
CA SER A 72 20.29 -2.07 -3.37
C SER A 72 19.76 -2.02 -4.81
N SER A 73 20.22 -2.92 -5.68
CA SER A 73 19.77 -2.99 -7.08
C SER A 73 18.27 -3.30 -7.14
N LEU A 74 17.83 -4.24 -6.30
CA LEU A 74 16.42 -4.54 -6.10
C LEU A 74 15.67 -3.33 -5.53
N LEU A 75 16.26 -2.52 -4.64
CA LEU A 75 15.60 -1.31 -4.15
C LEU A 75 15.42 -0.25 -5.23
N LEU A 76 16.44 -0.02 -6.05
CA LEU A 76 16.36 0.94 -7.15
C LEU A 76 15.22 0.59 -8.14
N LEU A 77 15.07 -0.69 -8.49
CA LEU A 77 13.95 -1.15 -9.34
C LEU A 77 12.58 -0.86 -8.70
N ARG A 78 12.43 -1.12 -7.40
CA ARG A 78 11.19 -0.86 -6.64
C ARG A 78 10.85 0.63 -6.62
N LEU A 79 11.85 1.49 -6.42
CA LEU A 79 11.70 2.96 -6.41
C LEU A 79 11.40 3.55 -7.80
N ASN A 80 11.96 2.97 -8.87
CA ASN A 80 11.65 3.37 -10.23
C ASN A 80 10.19 3.02 -10.59
N ARG A 81 9.70 1.83 -10.21
CA ARG A 81 8.29 1.45 -10.39
C ARG A 81 7.36 2.34 -9.56
N ASP A 82 7.72 2.63 -8.32
CA ASP A 82 6.99 3.54 -7.42
C ASP A 82 6.86 4.96 -8.01
N THR A 83 7.93 5.50 -8.61
CA THR A 83 7.90 6.80 -9.34
C THR A 83 6.98 6.76 -10.55
N SER A 84 7.06 5.70 -11.34
CA SER A 84 6.21 5.52 -12.50
C SER A 84 4.75 5.40 -12.05
N ARG A 85 4.45 4.56 -11.05
CA ARG A 85 3.11 4.37 -10.48
C ARG A 85 2.44 5.68 -10.09
N VAL A 86 3.15 6.49 -9.31
CA VAL A 86 2.70 7.84 -8.90
C VAL A 86 2.32 8.68 -10.12
N SER A 87 3.05 8.58 -11.22
CA SER A 87 2.85 9.42 -12.41
C SER A 87 1.51 9.19 -13.10
N SER A 88 1.06 7.93 -13.31
CA SER A 88 -0.28 7.70 -13.94
C SER A 88 -1.43 7.56 -12.94
N LEU A 89 -1.18 7.47 -11.62
CA LEU A 89 -2.20 7.81 -10.62
C LEU A 89 -2.70 9.26 -10.79
N HIS A 90 -1.86 10.16 -11.34
CA HIS A 90 -2.24 11.53 -11.67
C HIS A 90 -2.99 11.69 -13.00
N SER A 91 -3.05 10.67 -13.87
CA SER A 91 -3.73 10.75 -15.18
C SER A 91 -5.15 10.15 -15.20
N LEU A 92 -5.44 9.16 -14.35
CA LEU A 92 -6.66 8.32 -14.35
C LEU A 92 -8.00 9.01 -13.95
N LEU A 93 -8.14 10.33 -14.12
CA LEU A 93 -9.13 11.21 -13.47
C LEU A 93 -10.64 11.07 -13.88
N GLY A 94 -11.26 9.88 -13.94
CA GLY A 94 -12.74 9.79 -14.14
C GLY A 94 -13.53 8.46 -14.08
N LEU A 95 -14.54 8.44 -13.19
CA LEU A 95 -15.89 7.81 -13.23
C LEU A 95 -16.17 6.42 -12.52
N PRO A 96 -17.45 6.03 -12.22
CA PRO A 96 -17.84 5.05 -11.14
C PRO A 96 -18.80 3.90 -11.62
N ARG A 97 -19.54 3.03 -10.88
CA ARG A 97 -19.93 2.67 -9.47
C ARG A 97 -20.74 1.32 -9.56
N HIS A 98 -21.07 0.41 -8.61
CA HIS A 98 -20.86 0.03 -7.17
C HIS A 98 -21.26 -1.51 -7.06
N THR A 99 -21.67 -2.24 -5.99
CA THR A 99 -22.18 -2.04 -4.60
C THR A 99 -21.86 -3.32 -3.74
N ASN A 100 -22.39 -3.52 -2.51
CA ASN A 100 -21.51 -4.08 -1.45
C ASN A 100 -21.94 -5.08 -0.33
N ARG A 101 -20.98 -5.98 0.05
CA ARG A 101 -20.85 -6.89 1.23
C ARG A 101 -19.70 -8.05 1.14
N SER A 102 -18.46 -8.02 1.73
CA SER A 102 -17.15 -8.74 1.45
C SER A 102 -16.44 -9.65 2.55
N PHE A 103 -15.32 -10.42 2.27
CA PHE A 103 -14.56 -11.36 3.19
C PHE A 103 -12.98 -11.60 2.96
N VAL A 104 -12.25 -12.30 3.89
CA VAL A 104 -10.76 -12.50 4.28
C VAL A 104 -9.70 -13.27 3.38
N SER A 105 -8.36 -12.96 3.50
CA SER A 105 -7.15 -13.58 2.82
C SER A 105 -5.75 -13.36 3.53
N PRO A 106 -4.59 -14.02 3.19
CA PRO A 106 -3.26 -13.82 3.84
C PRO A 106 -2.24 -13.00 3.00
N ILE A 107 -1.18 -12.39 3.57
CA ILE A 107 -0.26 -11.44 2.85
C ILE A 107 1.26 -11.78 3.00
N VAL A 108 2.06 -11.56 1.95
CA VAL A 108 3.53 -11.72 1.89
C VAL A 108 4.19 -10.41 1.41
N SER A 109 5.42 -10.09 1.85
CA SER A 109 6.23 -8.99 1.29
C SER A 109 6.74 -9.34 -0.12
N GLY A 110 6.73 -8.38 -1.05
CA GLY A 110 7.27 -8.58 -2.41
C GLY A 110 8.79 -8.40 -2.54
N LEU A 111 9.50 -7.99 -1.47
CA LEU A 111 10.88 -7.50 -1.59
C LEU A 111 11.85 -8.52 -2.19
N SER A 112 11.77 -9.80 -1.83
CA SER A 112 12.68 -10.85 -2.29
C SER A 112 12.60 -11.11 -3.80
N TYR A 113 11.56 -10.59 -4.49
CA TYR A 113 11.38 -10.64 -5.94
C TYR A 113 11.69 -9.30 -6.64
N GLY A 114 12.24 -8.31 -5.94
CA GLY A 114 12.38 -6.95 -6.48
C GLY A 114 11.06 -6.19 -6.61
N SER A 115 10.02 -6.58 -5.88
CA SER A 115 8.73 -5.87 -5.82
C SER A 115 8.59 -5.07 -4.52
N GLY A 116 8.07 -3.84 -4.60
CA GLY A 116 7.77 -2.95 -3.48
C GLY A 116 6.32 -3.05 -2.95
N GLU A 117 5.41 -3.76 -3.64
CA GLU A 117 4.08 -4.06 -3.08
C GLU A 117 4.12 -5.32 -2.18
N TYR A 118 2.98 -5.58 -1.55
CA TYR A 118 2.71 -6.82 -0.84
C TYR A 118 1.82 -7.74 -1.69
N PHE A 119 2.13 -9.04 -1.67
CA PHE A 119 1.39 -10.07 -2.37
C PHE A 119 0.42 -10.81 -1.45
N THR A 120 -0.56 -11.53 -2.01
CA THR A 120 -1.43 -12.50 -1.32
C THR A 120 -1.42 -13.83 -2.07
N ARG A 121 -1.50 -14.96 -1.36
CA ARG A 121 -1.61 -16.29 -2.00
C ARG A 121 -3.08 -16.69 -2.11
N ILE A 122 -3.55 -16.84 -3.35
CA ILE A 122 -4.95 -17.18 -3.68
C ILE A 122 -4.97 -18.39 -4.62
N GLY A 123 -5.83 -19.35 -4.30
CA GLY A 123 -6.13 -20.52 -5.13
C GLY A 123 -7.20 -20.20 -6.18
N ILE A 124 -6.81 -19.99 -7.43
CA ILE A 124 -7.73 -19.70 -8.54
C ILE A 124 -8.22 -20.99 -9.22
N GLY A 125 -9.53 -21.09 -9.44
CA GLY A 125 -10.16 -22.15 -10.22
C GLY A 125 -10.79 -23.30 -9.42
N THR A 126 -11.30 -24.29 -10.15
CA THR A 126 -11.84 -25.54 -9.58
C THR A 126 -11.37 -26.77 -10.40
N PRO A 127 -10.36 -27.53 -9.93
CA PRO A 127 -9.66 -27.39 -8.64
C PRO A 127 -8.80 -26.11 -8.55
N PRO A 128 -8.56 -25.59 -7.34
CA PRO A 128 -7.82 -24.35 -7.14
C PRO A 128 -6.31 -24.53 -7.37
N THR A 129 -5.72 -23.66 -8.19
CA THR A 129 -4.27 -23.54 -8.40
C THR A 129 -3.73 -22.36 -7.60
N GLN A 130 -2.74 -22.57 -6.74
CA GLN A 130 -2.21 -21.52 -5.86
C GLN A 130 -1.29 -20.55 -6.61
N SER A 131 -1.62 -19.26 -6.54
CA SER A 131 -0.97 -18.17 -7.28
C SER A 131 -0.76 -16.96 -6.35
N LEU A 132 0.25 -16.14 -6.64
CA LEU A 132 0.51 -14.88 -5.92
C LEU A 132 -0.17 -13.71 -6.64
N PHE A 133 -0.81 -12.80 -5.91
CA PHE A 133 -1.45 -11.60 -6.46
C PHE A 133 -1.00 -10.35 -5.70
N VAL A 134 -0.75 -9.23 -6.38
CA VAL A 134 -0.55 -7.91 -5.73
C VAL A 134 -1.82 -7.48 -4.98
N LEU A 135 -1.67 -6.80 -3.83
CA LEU A 135 -2.75 -6.11 -3.12
C LEU A 135 -2.70 -4.61 -3.40
N ASP A 136 -3.69 -4.09 -4.14
CA ASP A 136 -3.64 -2.72 -4.68
C ASP A 136 -4.91 -1.91 -4.36
N THR A 137 -4.86 -1.01 -3.38
CA THR A 137 -5.98 -0.08 -3.07
C THR A 137 -6.14 1.08 -4.06
N GLY A 138 -5.21 1.23 -5.01
CA GLY A 138 -5.25 2.18 -6.11
C GLY A 138 -5.74 1.63 -7.44
N SER A 139 -6.26 0.40 -7.50
CA SER A 139 -6.94 -0.11 -8.71
C SER A 139 -8.16 -0.97 -8.36
N ASP A 140 -9.06 -1.14 -9.32
CA ASP A 140 -10.32 -1.88 -9.16
C ASP A 140 -10.29 -3.28 -9.78
N VAL A 141 -9.78 -3.46 -11.00
CA VAL A 141 -9.88 -4.76 -11.69
C VAL A 141 -8.99 -5.83 -11.03
N VAL A 142 -9.61 -6.93 -10.59
CA VAL A 142 -8.90 -8.19 -10.27
C VAL A 142 -8.52 -8.88 -11.58
N TRP A 143 -7.26 -9.27 -11.76
CA TRP A 143 -6.80 -9.98 -12.97
C TRP A 143 -5.71 -11.01 -12.68
N VAL A 144 -5.47 -11.90 -13.65
CA VAL A 144 -4.49 -12.99 -13.61
C VAL A 144 -3.93 -13.27 -15.01
N GLN A 145 -2.66 -13.67 -15.12
CA GLN A 145 -2.11 -14.14 -16.40
C GLN A 145 -2.74 -15.47 -16.81
N CYS A 146 -3.20 -15.56 -18.07
CA CYS A 146 -4.00 -16.65 -18.61
C CYS A 146 -3.39 -17.33 -19.85
N ALA A 147 -3.44 -18.65 -19.87
CA ALA A 147 -3.03 -19.46 -21.02
C ALA A 147 -4.13 -19.52 -22.11
N PRO A 148 -3.79 -19.37 -23.41
CA PRO A 148 -2.46 -19.09 -23.95
C PRO A 148 -2.04 -17.64 -23.68
N CYS A 149 -0.84 -17.44 -23.16
CA CYS A 149 -0.22 -16.12 -23.13
C CYS A 149 0.35 -15.81 -24.54
N ARG A 150 0.37 -14.52 -24.91
CA ARG A 150 1.06 -13.99 -26.09
C ARG A 150 2.37 -13.34 -25.70
N GLN A 151 2.30 -12.24 -24.94
CA GLN A 151 3.43 -11.62 -24.26
C GLN A 151 3.08 -11.54 -22.76
N CYS A 152 3.97 -12.04 -21.92
CA CYS A 152 3.81 -12.04 -20.46
C CYS A 152 5.17 -11.83 -19.81
N TYR A 153 5.21 -11.11 -18.70
CA TYR A 153 6.34 -11.14 -17.79
C TYR A 153 6.39 -12.49 -17.03
N ASN A 154 7.57 -12.85 -16.52
CA ASN A 154 7.76 -14.07 -15.74
C ASN A 154 7.13 -13.94 -14.34
N GLN A 155 6.21 -14.85 -14.03
CA GLN A 155 5.56 -14.99 -12.72
C GLN A 155 6.10 -16.18 -11.93
N THR A 156 5.86 -16.19 -10.62
CA THR A 156 6.01 -17.39 -9.79
C THR A 156 4.85 -18.37 -10.03
N GLY A 157 5.16 -19.67 -9.99
CA GLY A 157 4.18 -20.72 -10.23
C GLY A 157 3.83 -20.89 -11.70
N ARG A 158 2.59 -21.30 -11.99
CA ARG A 158 2.12 -21.56 -13.36
C ARG A 158 1.10 -20.51 -13.78
N ILE A 159 1.20 -20.04 -15.04
CA ILE A 159 0.17 -19.25 -15.71
C ILE A 159 -1.17 -20.00 -15.62
N PHE A 160 -2.25 -19.31 -15.27
CA PHE A 160 -3.54 -19.94 -15.06
C PHE A 160 -4.10 -20.46 -16.38
N ASN A 161 -4.58 -21.71 -16.41
CA ASN A 161 -5.18 -22.29 -17.62
C ASN A 161 -6.70 -22.36 -17.49
N PRO A 162 -7.47 -21.44 -18.10
CA PRO A 162 -8.92 -21.39 -17.95
C PRO A 162 -9.62 -22.66 -18.44
N ARG A 163 -9.04 -23.39 -19.41
CA ARG A 163 -9.59 -24.66 -19.90
C ARG A 163 -9.50 -25.81 -18.89
N LYS A 164 -8.68 -25.67 -17.83
CA LYS A 164 -8.54 -26.67 -16.76
C LYS A 164 -9.43 -26.40 -15.54
N SER A 165 -10.13 -25.27 -15.50
CA SER A 165 -11.03 -24.92 -14.39
C SER A 165 -12.49 -25.17 -14.76
N ARG A 166 -13.19 -25.96 -13.94
CA ARG A 166 -14.62 -26.23 -14.11
C ARG A 166 -15.51 -25.01 -13.83
N SER A 167 -14.99 -24.01 -13.12
CA SER A 167 -15.71 -22.80 -12.72
C SER A 167 -15.41 -21.55 -13.58
N TYR A 168 -14.46 -21.63 -14.52
CA TYR A 168 -14.20 -20.54 -15.48
C TYR A 168 -15.42 -20.28 -16.37
N ARG A 169 -15.84 -19.03 -16.51
CA ARG A 169 -16.83 -18.59 -17.51
C ARG A 169 -16.37 -17.26 -18.10
N SER A 170 -16.21 -17.18 -19.42
CA SER A 170 -15.98 -15.90 -20.10
C SER A 170 -17.25 -15.03 -20.07
N VAL A 171 -17.10 -13.72 -19.86
CA VAL A 171 -18.20 -12.75 -19.89
C VAL A 171 -18.52 -12.38 -21.34
N PRO A 172 -19.78 -12.50 -21.81
CA PRO A 172 -20.13 -12.10 -23.17
C PRO A 172 -20.21 -10.58 -23.32
N CYS A 173 -20.03 -10.06 -24.54
CA CYS A 173 -19.99 -8.61 -24.79
C CYS A 173 -21.27 -7.87 -24.35
N THR A 174 -22.43 -8.55 -24.38
CA THR A 174 -23.74 -8.01 -24.02
C THR A 174 -24.05 -8.10 -22.52
N ALA A 175 -23.15 -8.65 -21.70
CA ALA A 175 -23.36 -8.71 -20.26
C ALA A 175 -23.22 -7.33 -19.61
N PRO A 176 -24.10 -6.93 -18.67
CA PRO A 176 -23.94 -5.71 -17.87
C PRO A 176 -22.62 -5.63 -17.07
N LEU A 177 -21.90 -6.73 -16.91
CA LEU A 177 -20.55 -6.76 -16.34
C LEU A 177 -19.47 -6.21 -17.29
N CYS A 178 -19.66 -6.35 -18.61
CA CYS A 178 -18.73 -5.80 -19.59
C CYS A 178 -18.73 -4.26 -19.53
N HIS A 179 -19.92 -3.66 -19.51
CA HIS A 179 -20.15 -2.22 -19.39
C HIS A 179 -19.82 -1.62 -18.00
N ARG A 180 -19.07 -2.35 -17.14
CA ARG A 180 -18.50 -1.85 -15.88
C ARG A 180 -16.98 -1.63 -15.95
N LEU A 181 -16.35 -1.98 -17.07
CA LEU A 181 -14.99 -1.56 -17.39
C LEU A 181 -15.02 -0.10 -17.85
N ASP A 182 -13.98 0.65 -17.52
CA ASP A 182 -13.82 2.03 -17.99
C ASP A 182 -13.56 2.09 -19.50
N LEU A 183 -12.86 1.08 -20.04
CA LEU A 183 -12.64 0.83 -21.46
C LEU A 183 -13.11 -0.59 -21.84
N PRO A 184 -14.41 -0.80 -22.16
CA PRO A 184 -14.96 -2.11 -22.48
C PRO A 184 -14.73 -2.50 -23.95
N GLY A 185 -13.96 -3.56 -24.19
CA GLY A 185 -13.75 -4.13 -25.54
C GLY A 185 -14.67 -5.31 -25.85
N CYS A 186 -14.68 -5.76 -27.11
CA CYS A 186 -15.46 -6.93 -27.54
C CYS A 186 -14.82 -7.67 -28.73
N ASP A 187 -14.50 -8.95 -28.55
CA ASP A 187 -14.26 -9.86 -29.67
C ASP A 187 -15.62 -10.23 -30.29
N LYS A 188 -16.03 -9.48 -31.31
CA LYS A 188 -17.30 -9.68 -32.03
C LYS A 188 -17.42 -11.08 -32.68
N ARG A 189 -16.32 -11.79 -32.94
CA ARG A 189 -16.33 -13.12 -33.55
C ARG A 189 -16.48 -14.24 -32.51
N ARG A 190 -15.93 -14.06 -31.30
CA ARG A 190 -16.10 -14.99 -30.17
C ARG A 190 -17.23 -14.59 -29.21
N GLN A 191 -17.83 -13.42 -29.40
CA GLN A 191 -18.83 -12.78 -28.54
C GLN A 191 -18.37 -12.60 -27.08
N LYS A 192 -17.06 -12.36 -26.88
CA LYS A 192 -16.45 -12.19 -25.55
C LYS A 192 -16.10 -10.75 -25.25
N CYS A 193 -16.46 -10.30 -24.06
CA CYS A 193 -15.99 -9.04 -23.51
C CYS A 193 -14.46 -9.08 -23.38
N LEU A 194 -13.80 -8.02 -23.85
CA LEU A 194 -12.37 -7.82 -23.66
C LEU A 194 -12.17 -6.75 -22.59
N TYR A 195 -11.12 -6.92 -21.81
CA TYR A 195 -10.70 -5.93 -20.82
C TYR A 195 -9.26 -5.48 -21.09
N GLU A 196 -8.99 -4.26 -20.70
CA GLU A 196 -7.67 -3.64 -20.66
C GLU A 196 -7.54 -2.88 -19.35
N VAL A 197 -6.36 -2.92 -18.73
CA VAL A 197 -6.00 -2.06 -17.60
C VAL A 197 -4.58 -1.57 -17.81
N SER A 198 -4.44 -0.26 -18.06
CA SER A 198 -3.17 0.44 -18.07
C SER A 198 -2.89 0.96 -16.64
N TYR A 199 -1.68 0.71 -16.13
CA TYR A 199 -1.32 1.04 -14.76
C TYR A 199 -0.54 2.34 -14.64
N GLY A 200 -0.53 2.84 -13.40
CA GLY A 200 0.38 3.87 -12.90
C GLY A 200 1.74 3.84 -13.60
N ASP A 201 2.42 2.69 -13.55
CA ASP A 201 3.81 2.51 -13.92
C ASP A 201 4.08 2.21 -15.40
N GLY A 202 3.06 2.34 -16.27
CA GLY A 202 3.15 1.96 -17.68
C GLY A 202 2.98 0.47 -17.94
N SER A 203 2.80 -0.36 -16.90
CA SER A 203 2.41 -1.76 -17.07
C SER A 203 1.00 -1.87 -17.65
N VAL A 204 0.73 -2.90 -18.45
CA VAL A 204 -0.58 -3.13 -19.08
C VAL A 204 -0.97 -4.59 -18.95
N THR A 205 -2.25 -4.87 -18.74
CA THR A 205 -2.82 -6.21 -18.89
C THR A 205 -4.04 -6.15 -19.82
N THR A 206 -4.11 -7.03 -20.81
CA THR A 206 -5.25 -7.15 -21.73
C THR A 206 -5.67 -8.61 -21.91
N GLY A 207 -6.96 -8.83 -22.16
CA GLY A 207 -7.46 -10.19 -22.40
C GLY A 207 -8.97 -10.31 -22.36
N GLU A 208 -9.46 -11.47 -21.93
CA GLU A 208 -10.89 -11.76 -21.84
C GLU A 208 -11.41 -11.40 -20.44
N LEU A 209 -12.50 -10.63 -20.34
CA LEU A 209 -13.19 -10.50 -19.06
C LEU A 209 -13.88 -11.82 -18.74
N SER A 210 -13.67 -12.34 -17.54
CA SER A 210 -14.17 -13.66 -17.11
C SER A 210 -14.80 -13.60 -15.72
N THR A 211 -15.42 -14.70 -15.29
CA THR A 211 -15.72 -14.96 -13.89
C THR A 211 -15.14 -16.31 -13.48
N GLU A 212 -14.58 -16.39 -12.28
CA GLU A 212 -13.93 -17.58 -11.74
C GLU A 212 -14.21 -17.72 -10.22
N THR A 213 -13.77 -18.83 -9.64
CA THR A 213 -13.76 -19.07 -8.19
C THR A 213 -12.39 -18.80 -7.61
N LEU A 214 -12.32 -17.90 -6.63
CA LEU A 214 -11.13 -17.67 -5.83
C LEU A 214 -11.26 -18.41 -4.49
N THR A 215 -10.16 -19.03 -4.05
CA THR A 215 -10.05 -19.86 -2.84
C THR A 215 -8.95 -19.30 -1.97
N PHE A 216 -9.25 -19.05 -0.70
CA PHE A 216 -8.39 -18.32 0.21
C PHE A 216 -7.88 -19.21 1.35
N SER A 217 -6.99 -18.71 2.21
CA SER A 217 -6.55 -19.43 3.41
C SER A 217 -7.75 -19.82 4.27
N GLY A 218 -7.70 -21.01 4.86
CA GLY A 218 -8.86 -21.60 5.55
C GLY A 218 -9.92 -22.21 4.63
N GLY A 219 -9.69 -22.28 3.31
CA GLY A 219 -10.60 -22.96 2.38
C GLY A 219 -11.85 -22.17 2.01
N ALA A 220 -11.96 -20.90 2.43
CA ALA A 220 -13.06 -20.04 2.04
C ALA A 220 -13.06 -19.81 0.51
N ARG A 221 -14.23 -20.02 -0.12
CA ARG A 221 -14.38 -19.99 -1.59
C ARG A 221 -15.43 -18.98 -2.01
N ILE A 222 -15.03 -18.07 -2.91
CA ILE A 222 -15.90 -17.09 -3.54
C ILE A 222 -15.99 -17.42 -5.02
N GLY A 223 -17.14 -17.94 -5.44
CA GLY A 223 -17.43 -18.23 -6.84
C GLY A 223 -17.96 -17.01 -7.58
N ARG A 224 -17.73 -16.97 -8.90
CA ARG A 224 -18.18 -15.92 -9.83
C ARG A 224 -17.57 -14.53 -9.56
N VAL A 225 -16.36 -14.48 -9.00
CA VAL A 225 -15.55 -13.26 -8.99
C VAL A 225 -15.22 -12.92 -10.43
N VAL A 226 -15.55 -11.73 -10.89
CA VAL A 226 -15.11 -11.16 -12.16
C VAL A 226 -13.60 -10.98 -12.13
N VAL A 227 -12.91 -11.60 -13.08
CA VAL A 227 -11.45 -11.61 -13.17
C VAL A 227 -11.05 -11.33 -14.62
N GLY A 228 -10.16 -10.37 -14.82
CA GLY A 228 -9.46 -10.19 -16.09
C GLY A 228 -8.55 -11.39 -16.36
N CYS A 229 -8.81 -12.12 -17.44
CA CYS A 229 -8.01 -13.27 -17.87
C CYS A 229 -6.98 -12.77 -18.90
N GLY A 230 -5.86 -12.28 -18.39
CA GLY A 230 -4.85 -11.53 -19.14
C GLY A 230 -4.04 -12.42 -20.06
N HIS A 231 -4.24 -12.28 -21.36
CA HIS A 231 -3.48 -13.01 -22.38
C HIS A 231 -2.27 -12.21 -22.89
N ASP A 232 -2.26 -10.90 -22.62
CA ASP A 232 -1.15 -9.98 -22.82
C ASP A 232 -0.91 -9.25 -21.50
N ASN A 233 0.32 -9.28 -20.98
CA ASN A 233 0.66 -8.68 -19.68
C ASN A 233 2.10 -8.15 -19.70
N GLU A 234 2.26 -6.85 -19.80
CA GLU A 234 3.55 -6.17 -19.93
C GLU A 234 3.84 -5.28 -18.73
N GLY A 235 5.12 -5.03 -18.45
CA GLY A 235 5.58 -4.17 -17.36
C GLY A 235 6.03 -4.92 -16.11
N LEU A 236 5.82 -4.31 -14.94
CA LEU A 236 6.71 -4.44 -13.79
C LEU A 236 6.10 -5.22 -12.60
N PHE A 237 5.07 -6.04 -12.82
CA PHE A 237 4.40 -6.84 -11.77
C PHE A 237 5.21 -8.03 -11.20
N VAL A 238 6.46 -8.20 -11.64
CA VAL A 238 7.47 -9.23 -11.30
C VAL A 238 7.07 -10.24 -10.23
N ALA A 239 7.08 -11.53 -10.60
CA ALA A 239 6.72 -12.69 -9.78
C ALA A 239 5.23 -12.83 -9.42
N ALA A 240 4.42 -11.77 -9.41
CA ALA A 240 2.97 -11.92 -9.24
C ALA A 240 2.35 -12.68 -10.43
N ALA A 241 1.37 -13.54 -10.18
CA ALA A 241 0.52 -14.12 -11.22
C ALA A 241 -0.61 -13.18 -11.67
N GLY A 242 -0.79 -12.05 -10.98
CA GLY A 242 -1.89 -11.11 -11.17
C GLY A 242 -2.01 -10.11 -10.03
N LEU A 243 -3.17 -9.49 -9.91
CA LEU A 243 -3.44 -8.44 -8.91
C LEU A 243 -4.89 -8.53 -8.42
N VAL A 244 -5.11 -8.17 -7.15
CA VAL A 244 -6.42 -7.94 -6.55
C VAL A 244 -6.62 -6.45 -6.36
N GLY A 245 -7.48 -5.85 -7.19
CA GLY A 245 -7.89 -4.46 -7.03
C GLY A 245 -8.73 -4.29 -5.77
N LEU A 246 -8.25 -3.49 -4.83
CA LEU A 246 -8.87 -3.19 -3.54
C LEU A 246 -9.55 -1.81 -3.50
N GLY A 247 -9.64 -1.10 -4.64
CA GLY A 247 -10.32 0.18 -4.77
C GLY A 247 -11.82 0.17 -4.46
N ARG A 248 -12.54 1.23 -4.87
CA ARG A 248 -13.95 1.49 -4.54
C ARG A 248 -14.91 1.43 -5.74
N GLY A 249 -14.39 1.15 -6.94
CA GLY A 249 -15.16 1.02 -8.18
C GLY A 249 -15.92 -0.30 -8.29
N SER A 250 -16.79 -0.42 -9.29
CA SER A 250 -17.76 -1.52 -9.48
C SER A 250 -17.14 -2.91 -9.65
N LEU A 251 -15.88 -2.97 -10.08
CA LEU A 251 -15.10 -4.18 -10.32
C LEU A 251 -14.04 -4.44 -9.23
N SER A 252 -13.95 -3.56 -8.22
CA SER A 252 -13.06 -3.77 -7.07
C SER A 252 -13.41 -5.02 -6.30
N PHE A 253 -12.43 -5.76 -5.80
CA PHE A 253 -12.69 -6.96 -5.00
C PHE A 253 -13.57 -6.65 -3.77
N PRO A 254 -13.33 -5.57 -3.00
CA PRO A 254 -14.27 -5.09 -1.98
C PRO A 254 -15.69 -4.81 -2.48
N SER A 255 -15.90 -4.46 -3.76
CA SER A 255 -17.22 -4.22 -4.42
C SER A 255 -17.75 -5.39 -5.27
N GLN A 256 -16.97 -6.48 -5.39
CA GLN A 256 -17.29 -7.66 -6.20
C GLN A 256 -17.70 -8.88 -5.38
N LEU A 257 -17.02 -9.11 -4.25
CA LEU A 257 -17.37 -10.12 -3.22
C LEU A 257 -18.84 -10.03 -2.77
N ALA A 258 -19.51 -8.96 -3.20
CA ALA A 258 -19.76 -7.90 -2.28
C ALA A 258 -21.27 -7.81 -2.15
N HIS A 259 -21.87 -8.92 -1.78
CA HIS A 259 -23.27 -9.01 -1.40
C HIS A 259 -23.46 -9.83 -0.11
N ARG A 260 -22.39 -10.41 0.46
CA ARG A 260 -22.43 -11.35 1.61
C ARG A 260 -21.96 -10.85 3.01
N TYR A 261 -20.92 -9.99 3.20
CA TYR A 261 -20.36 -9.62 4.53
C TYR A 261 -19.80 -8.16 4.90
N GLY A 262 -19.90 -7.10 4.04
CA GLY A 262 -19.49 -5.65 4.25
C GLY A 262 -18.84 -4.86 3.03
N ARG A 263 -18.60 -3.55 3.06
CA ARG A 263 -17.66 -2.84 2.12
C ARG A 263 -16.35 -2.51 2.80
N GLN A 264 -15.99 -3.41 3.71
CA GLN A 264 -15.05 -3.14 4.78
C GLN A 264 -13.96 -4.19 4.74
N PHE A 265 -12.71 -3.75 4.76
CA PHE A 265 -11.54 -4.61 4.90
C PHE A 265 -10.44 -3.91 5.66
N SER A 266 -9.48 -4.68 6.16
CA SER A 266 -8.28 -4.17 6.77
C SER A 266 -7.11 -5.08 6.53
N TYR A 267 -5.94 -4.51 6.26
CA TYR A 267 -4.69 -5.25 6.26
C TYR A 267 -3.81 -4.78 7.42
N CYS A 268 -2.95 -5.66 7.92
CA CYS A 268 -1.69 -5.22 8.51
C CYS A 268 -0.53 -5.67 7.63
N LEU A 269 0.43 -4.76 7.45
CA LEU A 269 1.69 -4.97 6.75
C LEU A 269 2.80 -5.03 7.79
N VAL A 270 3.53 -6.15 7.88
CA VAL A 270 4.75 -6.25 8.69
C VAL A 270 5.87 -5.43 8.05
N ASP A 271 6.92 -5.13 8.82
CA ASP A 271 8.16 -4.66 8.21
C ASP A 271 8.62 -5.64 7.12
N ARG A 272 9.13 -5.05 6.05
CA ARG A 272 9.60 -5.71 4.86
C ARG A 272 11.11 -6.01 4.89
N THR A 273 11.86 -5.35 5.77
CA THR A 273 13.32 -5.53 5.95
C THR A 273 13.69 -6.49 7.08
N SER A 274 12.75 -6.93 7.91
CA SER A 274 13.00 -7.88 9.00
C SER A 274 13.51 -9.23 8.48
N SER A 275 14.79 -9.54 8.72
CA SER A 275 15.48 -10.75 8.27
C SER A 275 15.13 -12.03 9.07
N GLY A 276 13.99 -12.03 9.76
CA GLY A 276 13.46 -13.16 10.50
C GLY A 276 11.95 -13.23 10.33
N ALA A 277 11.35 -14.40 10.56
CA ALA A 277 9.90 -14.52 10.55
C ALA A 277 9.29 -13.60 11.63
N PRO A 278 8.48 -12.58 11.29
CA PRO A 278 7.93 -11.68 12.28
C PRO A 278 6.97 -12.45 13.21
N PRO A 279 6.87 -12.09 14.51
CA PRO A 279 6.06 -12.83 15.49
C PRO A 279 4.59 -13.01 15.12
N LYS A 280 4.09 -12.20 14.18
CA LYS A 280 2.82 -12.36 13.49
C LYS A 280 2.99 -11.98 12.01
N PRO A 281 2.29 -12.62 11.07
CA PRO A 281 2.39 -12.31 9.65
C PRO A 281 1.51 -11.13 9.22
N SER A 282 1.80 -10.60 8.02
CA SER A 282 0.89 -9.70 7.32
C SER A 282 -0.42 -10.41 6.96
N SER A 283 -1.57 -9.75 7.10
CA SER A 283 -2.90 -10.39 6.97
C SER A 283 -3.99 -9.42 6.52
N ILE A 284 -4.86 -9.82 5.57
CA ILE A 284 -5.98 -8.99 5.07
C ILE A 284 -7.34 -9.61 5.42
N VAL A 285 -8.11 -8.92 6.22
CA VAL A 285 -9.43 -9.33 6.69
C VAL A 285 -10.46 -8.47 5.98
N PHE A 286 -11.45 -9.05 5.30
CA PHE A 286 -12.61 -8.30 4.82
C PHE A 286 -13.87 -8.80 5.55
N GLY A 287 -14.92 -7.99 5.56
CA GLY A 287 -16.14 -8.25 6.34
C GLY A 287 -16.05 -7.70 7.77
N SER A 288 -17.04 -8.00 8.60
CA SER A 288 -17.18 -7.40 9.96
C SER A 288 -15.94 -7.52 10.84
N GLY A 289 -15.23 -8.66 10.81
CA GLY A 289 -13.98 -8.88 11.54
C GLY A 289 -12.80 -7.98 11.14
N SER A 290 -12.94 -7.18 10.07
CA SER A 290 -11.91 -6.19 9.69
C SER A 290 -11.83 -4.98 10.62
N VAL A 291 -12.88 -4.76 11.45
CA VAL A 291 -13.02 -3.63 12.37
C VAL A 291 -12.87 -4.12 13.81
N SER A 292 -11.72 -3.86 14.43
CA SER A 292 -11.43 -4.15 15.84
C SER A 292 -11.78 -2.98 16.78
N ALA A 293 -11.61 -3.19 18.09
CA ALA A 293 -11.46 -2.08 19.05
C ALA A 293 -10.13 -1.32 18.80
N GLY A 294 -9.99 -0.13 19.42
CA GLY A 294 -8.74 0.64 19.41
C GLY A 294 -8.41 1.39 18.12
N ILE A 295 -9.34 1.49 17.17
CA ILE A 295 -9.11 2.18 15.88
C ILE A 295 -9.24 3.70 16.03
N ALA A 296 -8.20 4.44 15.62
CA ALA A 296 -8.30 5.86 15.33
C ALA A 296 -8.86 6.07 13.91
N PHE A 297 -10.08 6.60 13.79
CA PHE A 297 -10.77 6.81 12.50
C PHE A 297 -10.69 8.25 11.99
N THR A 298 -10.51 8.41 10.68
CA THR A 298 -10.75 9.66 9.94
C THR A 298 -11.77 9.43 8.82
N ALA A 299 -12.48 10.48 8.41
CA ALA A 299 -13.47 10.39 7.33
C ALA A 299 -12.78 10.24 5.96
N MET A 300 -13.33 9.37 5.11
CA MET A 300 -12.98 9.36 3.68
C MET A 300 -13.52 10.61 3.03
N VAL A 301 -12.71 11.24 2.18
CA VAL A 301 -13.20 12.25 1.24
C VAL A 301 -13.62 11.55 -0.05
N ARG A 302 -14.67 12.06 -0.70
CA ARG A 302 -15.10 11.59 -2.03
C ARG A 302 -14.61 12.58 -3.08
N ASN A 303 -13.68 12.14 -3.93
CA ASN A 303 -13.35 12.85 -5.16
C ASN A 303 -14.52 12.66 -6.15
N PRO A 304 -15.08 13.74 -6.74
CA PRO A 304 -16.21 13.63 -7.67
C PRO A 304 -15.84 12.94 -8.98
N LYS A 305 -14.56 12.96 -9.36
CA LYS A 305 -14.04 12.33 -10.57
C LYS A 305 -13.49 10.93 -10.29
N LEU A 306 -12.66 10.80 -9.26
CA LEU A 306 -11.99 9.54 -8.90
C LEU A 306 -12.77 8.80 -7.81
N ALA A 307 -13.66 7.90 -8.20
CA ALA A 307 -14.40 7.08 -7.25
C ALA A 307 -13.52 6.02 -6.58
N THR A 308 -12.60 5.42 -7.33
CA THR A 308 -11.70 4.31 -6.97
C THR A 308 -10.91 4.55 -5.68
N PHE A 309 -10.33 5.75 -5.51
CA PHE A 309 -9.33 5.99 -4.48
C PHE A 309 -9.90 6.28 -3.08
N TYR A 310 -9.09 5.91 -2.08
CA TYR A 310 -9.31 6.15 -0.67
C TYR A 310 -8.69 7.48 -0.24
N TYR A 311 -9.35 8.59 -0.55
CA TYR A 311 -8.93 9.91 -0.08
C TYR A 311 -9.23 10.11 1.40
N VAL A 312 -8.35 10.82 2.11
CA VAL A 312 -8.49 11.27 3.50
C VAL A 312 -8.12 12.75 3.63
N GLN A 313 -8.53 13.39 4.73
CA GLN A 313 -8.14 14.76 5.05
C GLN A 313 -7.00 14.74 6.09
N LEU A 314 -5.76 14.64 5.59
CA LEU A 314 -4.56 14.95 6.36
C LEU A 314 -4.54 16.46 6.60
N ILE A 315 -4.47 16.90 7.86
CA ILE A 315 -4.50 18.32 8.25
C ILE A 315 -3.13 18.87 8.63
N GLY A 316 -2.16 18.01 8.91
CA GLY A 316 -0.80 18.41 9.21
C GLY A 316 0.14 17.24 9.47
N ILE A 317 1.42 17.55 9.59
CA ILE A 317 2.49 16.63 10.00
C ILE A 317 3.27 17.31 11.13
N SER A 318 3.68 16.55 12.14
CA SER A 318 4.57 17.03 13.21
C SER A 318 5.89 16.27 13.23
N ILE A 319 6.98 16.98 13.45
CA ILE A 319 8.34 16.44 13.60
C ILE A 319 8.94 16.91 14.93
N GLY A 320 9.56 16.01 15.69
CA GLY A 320 10.12 16.32 17.00
C GLY A 320 9.05 16.70 18.04
N GLY A 321 7.80 16.32 17.83
CA GLY A 321 6.63 16.76 18.61
C GLY A 321 6.06 18.12 18.20
N ALA A 322 6.74 18.90 17.36
CA ALA A 322 6.27 20.21 16.89
C ALA A 322 5.56 20.11 15.53
N PRO A 323 4.45 20.84 15.29
CA PRO A 323 3.86 20.95 13.95
C PRO A 323 4.85 21.52 12.93
N VAL A 324 4.91 20.94 11.73
CA VAL A 324 5.79 21.43 10.65
C VAL A 324 5.22 22.71 10.04
N SER A 325 5.96 23.81 10.15
CA SER A 325 5.68 25.07 9.45
C SER A 325 6.17 25.04 8.00
N GLY A 326 5.55 25.83 7.12
CA GLY A 326 5.97 26.01 5.72
C GLY A 326 4.96 25.55 4.66
N PHE A 327 3.84 24.96 5.10
CA PHE A 327 2.66 24.66 4.28
C PHE A 327 1.39 24.87 5.11
N ALA A 328 0.22 24.84 4.47
CA ALA A 328 -1.09 24.91 5.09
C ALA A 328 -1.98 23.71 4.73
N GLU A 329 -3.06 23.49 5.50
CA GLU A 329 -4.04 22.42 5.24
C GLU A 329 -4.60 22.49 3.80
N SER A 330 -4.72 23.70 3.23
CA SER A 330 -5.14 23.93 1.84
C SER A 330 -4.35 23.13 0.82
N ASP A 331 -3.07 22.88 1.10
CA ASP A 331 -2.09 22.34 0.15
C ASP A 331 -2.16 20.80 0.12
N LEU A 332 -2.78 20.21 1.16
CA LEU A 332 -3.14 18.80 1.28
C LEU A 332 -4.61 18.53 0.93
N ARG A 333 -5.45 19.56 0.84
CA ARG A 333 -6.92 19.42 0.78
C ARG A 333 -7.43 19.16 -0.63
N LEU A 334 -8.29 18.13 -0.76
CA LEU A 334 -8.98 17.82 -2.00
C LEU A 334 -9.97 18.92 -2.39
N ASN A 335 -9.79 19.52 -3.56
CA ASN A 335 -10.75 20.45 -4.14
C ASN A 335 -11.97 19.67 -4.67
N ARG A 336 -13.04 19.64 -3.86
CA ARG A 336 -14.28 18.89 -4.15
C ARG A 336 -15.08 19.41 -5.36
N LYS A 337 -14.70 20.55 -5.97
CA LYS A 337 -15.28 21.03 -7.24
C LYS A 337 -14.49 20.52 -8.46
N THR A 338 -13.15 20.55 -8.40
CA THR A 338 -12.29 20.24 -9.57
C THR A 338 -11.78 18.79 -9.60
N GLY A 339 -11.76 18.11 -8.45
CA GLY A 339 -11.15 16.79 -8.25
C GLY A 339 -9.62 16.80 -8.12
N ARG A 340 -8.99 17.98 -7.97
CA ARG A 340 -7.54 18.15 -7.82
C ARG A 340 -7.10 18.22 -6.35
N GLY A 341 -5.86 17.83 -6.07
CA GLY A 341 -5.28 17.80 -4.72
C GLY A 341 -5.82 16.65 -3.87
N GLY A 342 -5.63 16.72 -2.55
CA GLY A 342 -6.02 15.66 -1.62
C GLY A 342 -4.89 14.70 -1.28
N VAL A 343 -5.16 13.85 -0.27
CA VAL A 343 -4.26 12.77 0.15
C VAL A 343 -4.96 11.42 -0.03
N ILE A 344 -4.33 10.50 -0.77
CA ILE A 344 -4.79 9.12 -0.98
C ILE A 344 -4.05 8.19 -0.01
N VAL A 345 -4.68 7.11 0.48
CA VAL A 345 -4.00 5.98 1.11
C VAL A 345 -3.85 4.86 0.08
N ASP A 346 -2.61 4.45 -0.23
CA ASP A 346 -2.34 3.45 -1.25
C ASP A 346 -1.38 2.34 -0.77
N SER A 347 -1.74 1.07 -0.99
CA SER A 347 -0.89 -0.11 -0.76
C SER A 347 0.06 -0.39 -1.94
N GLY A 348 -0.28 0.07 -3.15
CA GLY A 348 0.52 -0.14 -4.35
C GLY A 348 1.68 0.84 -4.50
N THR A 349 1.55 2.08 -4.03
CA THR A 349 2.68 3.00 -3.88
C THR A 349 3.54 2.57 -2.68
N SER A 350 4.86 2.50 -2.86
CA SER A 350 5.79 2.13 -1.80
C SER A 350 6.05 3.30 -0.85
N VAL A 351 6.41 4.47 -1.40
CA VAL A 351 6.94 5.61 -0.66
C VAL A 351 5.94 6.76 -0.62
N THR A 352 5.67 7.31 0.56
CA THR A 352 4.77 8.47 0.69
C THR A 352 5.23 9.63 -0.18
N ARG A 353 4.31 10.10 -1.03
CA ARG A 353 4.44 11.32 -1.83
C ARG A 353 3.67 12.45 -1.17
N LEU A 354 4.32 13.59 -1.02
CA LEU A 354 3.68 14.82 -0.59
C LEU A 354 3.75 15.85 -1.73
N ALA A 355 2.70 16.66 -1.88
CA ALA A 355 2.70 17.80 -2.79
C ALA A 355 3.96 18.66 -2.54
N HIS A 356 4.66 19.07 -3.61
CA HIS A 356 6.06 19.52 -3.55
C HIS A 356 6.41 20.48 -2.37
N GLY A 357 5.62 21.54 -2.15
CA GLY A 357 5.86 22.48 -1.03
C GLY A 357 5.74 21.84 0.36
N VAL A 358 4.77 20.94 0.54
CA VAL A 358 4.62 20.15 1.77
C VAL A 358 5.80 19.21 1.96
N TYR A 359 6.27 18.56 0.89
CA TYR A 359 7.47 17.71 0.95
C TYR A 359 8.70 18.48 1.43
N VAL A 360 8.98 19.64 0.81
CA VAL A 360 10.12 20.50 1.16
C VAL A 360 10.10 20.89 2.64
N ALA A 361 8.96 21.37 3.14
CA ALA A 361 8.80 21.75 4.54
C ALA A 361 9.02 20.57 5.51
N VAL A 362 8.42 19.41 5.23
CA VAL A 362 8.54 18.18 6.04
C VAL A 362 9.98 17.64 6.03
N ARG A 363 10.61 17.62 4.86
CA ARG A 363 12.01 17.21 4.67
C ARG A 363 12.98 18.11 5.44
N ASP A 364 12.81 19.43 5.35
CA ASP A 364 13.76 20.37 5.96
C ASP A 364 13.56 20.46 7.49
N ALA A 365 12.33 20.28 8.00
CA ALA A 365 12.10 20.03 9.42
C ALA A 365 12.72 18.70 9.90
N PHE A 366 12.68 17.63 9.10
CA PHE A 366 13.37 16.38 9.42
C PHE A 366 14.89 16.56 9.47
N ARG A 367 15.47 17.24 8.47
CA ARG A 367 16.90 17.59 8.42
C ARG A 367 17.34 18.41 9.63
N ALA A 368 16.55 19.40 10.05
CA ALA A 368 16.82 20.19 11.26
C ALA A 368 16.84 19.30 12.52
N GLY A 369 15.85 18.41 12.68
CA GLY A 369 15.78 17.44 13.77
C GLY A 369 16.84 16.33 13.72
N THR A 370 17.66 16.25 12.66
CA THR A 370 18.71 15.23 12.46
C THR A 370 20.08 15.84 12.16
N ALA A 371 20.30 17.12 12.49
CA ALA A 371 21.53 17.85 12.18
C ALA A 371 22.83 17.23 12.75
N GLY A 372 22.72 16.38 13.79
CA GLY A 372 23.84 15.61 14.35
C GLY A 372 24.18 14.31 13.62
N LEU A 373 23.39 13.88 12.63
CA LEU A 373 23.63 12.68 11.84
C LEU A 373 24.41 13.02 10.55
N LYS A 374 25.42 12.21 10.23
CA LYS A 374 26.26 12.38 9.04
C LYS A 374 25.44 12.18 7.77
N ARG A 375 25.05 13.26 7.09
CA ARG A 375 24.40 13.19 5.77
C ARG A 375 25.36 12.69 4.70
N THR A 376 24.83 11.97 3.71
CA THR A 376 25.54 11.58 2.49
C THR A 376 25.74 12.77 1.55
N ALA A 377 26.74 12.68 0.66
CA ALA A 377 27.02 13.71 -0.34
C ALA A 377 25.96 13.80 -1.47
N GLY A 378 25.16 12.74 -1.64
CA GLY A 378 24.08 12.66 -2.63
C GLY A 378 22.89 11.84 -2.10
N GLY A 379 21.79 11.86 -2.86
CA GLY A 379 20.60 11.07 -2.58
C GLY A 379 20.66 9.62 -3.11
N PHE A 380 19.57 8.87 -2.96
CA PHE A 380 19.40 7.53 -3.53
C PHE A 380 18.08 7.47 -4.30
N SER A 381 18.14 7.30 -5.63
CA SER A 381 16.96 7.33 -6.51
C SER A 381 16.13 8.60 -6.24
N LEU A 382 14.87 8.45 -5.84
CA LEU A 382 13.91 9.49 -5.49
C LEU A 382 14.05 10.10 -4.08
N PHE A 383 15.00 9.65 -3.26
CA PHE A 383 15.29 10.23 -1.94
C PHE A 383 16.42 11.26 -2.02
N ASP A 384 16.17 12.51 -1.65
CA ASP A 384 17.17 13.59 -1.64
C ASP A 384 17.92 13.77 -0.29
N THR A 385 17.59 12.93 0.68
CA THR A 385 17.99 13.08 2.09
C THR A 385 18.35 11.70 2.65
N CYS A 386 19.64 11.41 2.67
CA CYS A 386 20.18 10.17 3.23
C CYS A 386 21.35 10.46 4.17
N TYR A 387 21.68 9.46 4.98
CA TYR A 387 22.64 9.51 6.07
C TYR A 387 23.50 8.25 6.06
N ASP A 388 24.78 8.41 6.38
CA ASP A 388 25.72 7.34 6.62
C ASP A 388 25.64 6.96 8.10
N LEU A 389 25.01 5.82 8.38
CA LEU A 389 24.86 5.24 9.71
C LEU A 389 25.79 4.04 9.94
N SER A 390 26.76 3.79 9.04
CA SER A 390 27.68 2.63 9.09
C SER A 390 28.41 2.44 10.42
N ALA A 391 28.72 3.55 11.11
CA ALA A 391 29.39 3.56 12.41
C ALA A 391 28.46 3.47 13.63
N HIS A 392 27.15 3.26 13.44
CA HIS A 392 26.14 3.29 14.51
C HIS A 392 25.22 2.07 14.44
N SER A 393 25.05 1.36 15.56
CA SER A 393 24.02 0.30 15.71
C SER A 393 22.64 0.87 16.07
N GLU A 394 22.61 2.05 16.70
CA GLU A 394 21.40 2.78 17.10
C GLU A 394 21.59 4.27 16.85
N VAL A 395 20.52 4.96 16.42
CA VAL A 395 20.52 6.43 16.32
C VAL A 395 19.24 7.04 16.85
N LYS A 396 19.34 8.24 17.44
CA LYS A 396 18.17 9.04 17.82
C LYS A 396 17.70 9.87 16.63
N VAL A 397 16.41 9.77 16.35
CA VAL A 397 15.71 10.52 15.29
C VAL A 397 14.51 11.25 15.87
N PRO A 398 14.08 12.39 15.30
CA PRO A 398 12.88 13.08 15.78
C PRO A 398 11.65 12.20 15.55
N THR A 399 10.69 12.24 16.48
CA THR A 399 9.34 11.69 16.28
C THR A 399 8.70 12.25 15.01
N LEU A 400 7.88 11.45 14.31
CA LEU A 400 7.10 11.90 13.15
C LEU A 400 5.65 11.42 13.32
N ALA A 401 4.67 12.32 13.18
CA ALA A 401 3.26 11.93 13.18
C ALA A 401 2.46 12.64 12.08
N MET A 402 1.53 11.90 11.48
CA MET A 402 0.50 12.39 10.55
C MET A 402 -0.79 12.69 11.32
N HIS A 403 -1.35 13.88 11.14
CA HIS A 403 -2.56 14.35 11.83
C HIS A 403 -3.72 14.45 10.85
N PHE A 404 -4.87 13.85 11.18
CA PHE A 404 -6.04 13.77 10.31
C PHE A 404 -7.26 14.47 10.91
N ALA A 405 -8.14 14.98 10.05
CA ALA A 405 -9.43 15.51 10.47
C ALA A 405 -10.25 14.45 11.20
N GLY A 406 -10.94 14.86 12.27
CA GLY A 406 -11.58 13.94 13.23
C GLY A 406 -10.69 13.53 14.41
N GLY A 407 -9.43 13.99 14.46
CA GLY A 407 -8.54 13.79 15.62
C GLY A 407 -7.75 12.48 15.63
N ALA A 408 -7.81 11.70 14.55
CA ALA A 408 -6.91 10.56 14.39
C ALA A 408 -5.46 11.04 14.15
N VAL A 409 -4.52 10.47 14.90
CA VAL A 409 -3.08 10.75 14.77
C VAL A 409 -2.36 9.43 14.55
N VAL A 410 -1.53 9.38 13.50
CA VAL A 410 -0.69 8.23 13.15
C VAL A 410 0.76 8.61 13.42
N ALA A 411 1.23 8.32 14.63
CA ALA A 411 2.63 8.47 15.01
C ALA A 411 3.44 7.30 14.43
N LEU A 412 4.35 7.61 13.51
CA LEU A 412 5.16 6.61 12.82
C LEU A 412 6.33 6.13 13.70
N PRO A 413 6.64 4.82 13.71
CA PRO A 413 7.92 4.34 14.22
C PRO A 413 9.06 4.70 13.24
N PRO A 414 10.33 4.75 13.69
CA PRO A 414 11.47 5.18 12.86
C PRO A 414 11.63 4.47 11.52
N GLU A 415 11.35 3.18 11.51
CA GLU A 415 11.49 2.29 10.35
C GLU A 415 10.53 2.70 9.22
N ASN A 416 9.39 3.31 9.55
CA ASN A 416 8.42 3.84 8.59
C ASN A 416 8.86 5.18 7.97
N TYR A 417 9.98 5.79 8.37
CA TYR A 417 10.46 7.06 7.78
C TYR A 417 11.97 7.20 7.58
N LEU A 418 12.82 6.34 8.11
CA LEU A 418 14.26 6.31 7.80
C LEU A 418 14.68 4.87 7.47
N ILE A 419 14.71 4.52 6.18
CA ILE A 419 14.89 3.14 5.70
C ILE A 419 16.33 2.88 5.22
N PRO A 420 16.87 1.66 5.38
CA PRO A 420 18.13 1.28 4.76
C PRO A 420 17.98 1.18 3.23
N VAL A 421 18.99 1.62 2.49
CA VAL A 421 19.03 1.54 1.01
C VAL A 421 20.18 0.69 0.46
N ASP A 422 21.14 0.33 1.31
CA ASP A 422 22.24 -0.55 0.98
C ASP A 422 22.70 -1.43 2.14
N THR A 423 23.69 -2.27 1.84
CA THR A 423 24.37 -3.16 2.79
C THR A 423 25.55 -2.50 3.50
N GLN A 424 25.84 -1.22 3.19
CA GLN A 424 26.95 -0.44 3.73
C GLN A 424 26.53 0.46 4.91
N GLY A 425 25.22 0.65 5.13
CA GLY A 425 24.68 1.48 6.20
C GLY A 425 24.20 2.86 5.76
N THR A 426 23.86 3.05 4.47
CA THR A 426 23.14 4.24 4.02
C THR A 426 21.66 4.11 4.35
N PHE A 427 21.09 5.11 5.03
CA PHE A 427 19.66 5.20 5.32
C PHE A 427 19.06 6.48 4.73
N CYS A 428 17.88 6.40 4.13
CA CYS A 428 17.21 7.51 3.46
C CYS A 428 15.86 7.85 4.08
N PHE A 429 15.54 9.14 4.14
CA PHE A 429 14.24 9.64 4.58
C PHE A 429 13.16 9.21 3.59
N ALA A 430 12.23 8.36 4.03
CA ALA A 430 11.34 7.58 3.18
C ALA A 430 10.11 8.36 2.66
N PHE A 431 10.33 9.60 2.22
CA PHE A 431 9.35 10.51 1.63
C PHE A 431 9.94 11.15 0.37
N ALA A 432 9.09 11.47 -0.61
CA ALA A 432 9.47 12.23 -1.80
C ALA A 432 8.40 13.25 -2.22
N GLY A 433 8.80 14.24 -3.01
CA GLY A 433 7.89 15.24 -3.59
C GLY A 433 7.09 14.70 -4.77
N THR A 434 5.97 15.37 -5.10
CA THR A 434 5.28 15.22 -6.38
C THR A 434 4.62 16.51 -6.83
N ASP A 435 4.70 16.79 -8.12
CA ASP A 435 4.38 18.11 -8.71
C ASP A 435 2.92 18.21 -9.19
N SER A 436 2.14 17.12 -9.15
CA SER A 436 0.72 17.13 -9.49
C SER A 436 -0.16 17.81 -8.44
N GLY A 437 0.35 17.95 -7.20
CA GLY A 437 -0.39 18.40 -6.02
C GLY A 437 -1.25 17.31 -5.34
N VAL A 438 -1.29 16.08 -5.85
CA VAL A 438 -1.97 14.95 -5.17
C VAL A 438 -0.96 14.20 -4.32
N SER A 439 -1.20 14.15 -3.01
CA SER A 439 -0.35 13.40 -2.07
C SER A 439 -0.84 11.95 -1.92
N ILE A 440 0.07 11.03 -1.63
CA ILE A 440 -0.21 9.60 -1.50
C ILE A 440 0.56 9.07 -0.28
N ILE A 441 -0.13 8.51 0.70
CA ILE A 441 0.46 7.76 1.82
C ILE A 441 0.78 6.36 1.29
N GLY A 442 2.08 6.07 1.16
CA GLY A 442 2.60 4.80 0.63
C GLY A 442 2.64 3.68 1.67
N ASN A 443 2.95 2.46 1.21
CA ASN A 443 2.85 1.26 2.03
C ASN A 443 3.92 1.16 3.15
N ILE A 444 5.08 1.80 2.99
CA ILE A 444 6.11 1.91 4.06
C ILE A 444 5.52 2.58 5.29
N GLN A 445 4.85 3.73 5.10
CA GLN A 445 4.26 4.48 6.22
C GLN A 445 3.07 3.75 6.88
N GLN A 446 2.58 2.66 6.28
CA GLN A 446 1.51 1.82 6.81
C GLN A 446 2.03 0.55 7.52
N GLN A 447 3.35 0.33 7.58
CA GLN A 447 3.95 -0.82 8.25
C GLN A 447 3.72 -0.80 9.77
N GLY A 448 3.47 -1.96 10.36
CA GLY A 448 3.10 -2.12 11.77
C GLY A 448 1.67 -1.66 12.10
N PHE A 449 0.94 -1.04 11.18
CA PHE A 449 -0.45 -0.62 11.38
C PHE A 449 -1.42 -1.63 10.78
N ARG A 450 -2.54 -1.87 11.48
CA ARG A 450 -3.76 -2.34 10.80
C ARG A 450 -4.49 -1.14 10.22
N VAL A 451 -4.48 -1.03 8.90
CA VAL A 451 -5.21 0.00 8.15
C VAL A 451 -6.57 -0.57 7.77
N VAL A 452 -7.64 0.12 8.16
CA VAL A 452 -9.04 -0.31 8.06
C VAL A 452 -9.78 0.59 7.08
N PHE A 453 -10.29 0.03 5.99
CA PHE A 453 -11.05 0.71 4.95
C PHE A 453 -12.53 0.36 5.12
N ASP A 454 -13.28 1.17 5.87
CA ASP A 454 -14.73 0.99 6.07
C ASP A 454 -15.49 1.91 5.10
N ALA A 455 -15.60 1.48 3.84
CA ALA A 455 -16.24 2.26 2.78
C ALA A 455 -17.79 2.14 2.77
N ASP A 456 -18.39 1.39 3.71
CA ASP A 456 -19.84 1.50 3.99
C ASP A 456 -20.15 2.67 4.93
N ARG A 457 -19.21 3.04 5.81
CA ARG A 457 -19.31 4.22 6.68
C ARG A 457 -18.39 5.38 6.26
N GLU A 458 -17.90 5.33 5.01
CA GLU A 458 -16.94 6.26 4.40
C GLU A 458 -15.84 6.76 5.36
N ARG A 459 -15.07 5.83 5.97
CA ARG A 459 -13.99 6.16 6.93
C ARG A 459 -12.78 5.22 6.84
N ILE A 460 -11.57 5.75 7.05
CA ILE A 460 -10.33 4.97 7.20
C ILE A 460 -9.91 4.97 8.66
N GLY A 461 -9.48 3.81 9.15
CA GLY A 461 -9.01 3.60 10.50
C GLY A 461 -7.56 3.13 10.55
N PHE A 462 -6.85 3.49 11.61
CA PHE A 462 -5.49 3.03 11.88
C PHE A 462 -5.39 2.44 13.29
N VAL A 463 -4.72 1.29 13.43
CA VAL A 463 -4.37 0.67 14.72
C VAL A 463 -2.84 0.44 14.76
N PRO A 464 -2.08 1.14 15.61
CA PRO A 464 -0.65 0.87 15.79
C PRO A 464 -0.43 -0.49 16.45
N ARG A 465 0.54 -1.27 15.95
CA ARG A 465 0.75 -2.69 16.33
C ARG A 465 -0.50 -3.54 16.08
N GLY A 466 -1.18 -3.27 14.96
CA GLY A 466 -2.42 -3.95 14.53
C GLY A 466 -2.18 -5.27 13.77
N CYS A 467 -0.91 -5.64 13.59
CA CYS A 467 -0.49 -7.02 13.40
C CYS A 467 -0.56 -7.68 14.78
#